data_AF-M2S955-F1
#
_entry.id   AF-M2S955-F1
#
_cell.length_a   1.000
_cell.length_b   1.000
_cell.length_c   1.000
_cell.angle_alpha   90.00
_cell.angle_beta   90.00
_cell.angle_gamma   90.00
#
_symmetry.space_group_name_H-M   'P 1'
#
loop_
_entity.id
_entity.type
_entity.pdbx_description
1 polymer ?
#
loop_
_entity_poly.entity_id
_entity_poly.type
_entity_poly.pdbx_seq_one_letter_code
_entity_poly.pdbx_strand_id
1 'polypeptide(L)'
;MHLQPDEAALLKAAAARAGKTRHDLARDRLLGRASEDTPLLACLTSLLGLHHRLEGMDELDDQTRTDILSAVRNLTAAARAEVAK
;
A
#
# COMPACT_ATOMS: atom_id res chain seq x y z
N MET A 1 11.57 6.60 1.51
CA MET A 1 10.90 5.29 1.66
C MET A 1 11.92 4.22 1.34
N HIS A 2 12.42 3.53 2.36
CA HIS A 2 13.24 2.32 2.15
C HIS A 2 12.27 1.16 1.89
N LEU A 3 12.44 0.48 0.75
CA LEU A 3 11.63 -0.66 0.35
C LEU A 3 12.52 -1.90 0.35
N GLN A 4 11.98 -3.02 0.81
CA GLN A 4 12.62 -4.32 0.66
C GLN A 4 12.70 -4.70 -0.84
N PRO A 5 13.63 -5.60 -1.22
CA PRO A 5 13.87 -5.92 -2.63
C PRO A 5 12.64 -6.47 -3.38
N ASP A 6 11.83 -7.27 -2.69
CA ASP A 6 10.57 -7.84 -3.15
C ASP A 6 9.47 -6.78 -3.31
N GLU A 7 9.34 -5.87 -2.35
CA GLU A 7 8.43 -4.71 -2.43
C GLU A 7 8.81 -3.79 -3.60
N ALA A 8 10.10 -3.55 -3.79
CA ALA A 8 10.62 -2.75 -4.89
C ALA A 8 10.36 -3.39 -6.26
N ALA A 9 10.42 -4.72 -6.34
CA ALA A 9 10.10 -5.48 -7.55
C ALA A 9 8.60 -5.42 -7.88
N LEU A 10 7.74 -5.59 -6.87
CA LEU A 10 6.28 -5.46 -6.99
C LEU A 10 5.89 -4.05 -7.46
N LEU A 11 6.46 -3.01 -6.86
CA LEU A 11 6.20 -1.63 -7.26
C LEU A 11 6.68 -1.34 -8.69
N LYS A 12 7.82 -1.91 -9.09
CA LYS A 12 8.36 -1.80 -10.46
C LYS A 12 7.44 -2.44 -11.49
N ALA A 13 6.95 -3.65 -11.21
CA ALA A 13 6.02 -4.36 -12.09
C ALA A 13 4.66 -3.64 -12.19
N ALA A 14 4.18 -3.05 -11.10
CA ALA A 14 2.96 -2.24 -11.10
C ALA A 14 3.14 -0.94 -11.88
N ALA A 15 4.28 -0.26 -11.71
CA ALA A 15 4.59 0.98 -12.41
C ALA A 15 4.69 0.77 -13.93
N ALA A 16 5.35 -0.32 -14.34
CA ALA A 16 5.44 -0.70 -15.76
C ALA A 16 4.06 -0.96 -16.38
N ARG A 17 3.15 -1.67 -15.66
CA ARG A 17 1.78 -1.92 -16.12
C ARG A 17 0.95 -0.64 -16.25
N ALA A 18 1.12 0.29 -15.32
CA ALA A 18 0.43 1.58 -15.31
C ALA A 18 1.07 2.63 -16.26
N GLY A 19 2.14 2.29 -16.98
CA GLY A 19 2.88 3.23 -17.84
C GLY A 19 3.55 4.37 -17.06
N LYS A 20 3.85 4.17 -15.78
CA LYS A 20 4.40 5.19 -14.86
C LYS A 20 5.79 4.80 -14.37
N THR A 21 6.53 5.79 -13.88
CA THR A 21 7.73 5.49 -13.08
C THR A 21 7.31 4.98 -11.69
N ARG A 22 8.19 4.23 -11.01
CA ARG A 22 7.94 3.81 -9.61
C ARG A 22 7.64 4.98 -8.70
N HIS A 23 8.31 6.11 -8.93
CA HIS A 23 8.17 7.31 -8.14
C HIS A 23 6.80 7.97 -8.39
N ASP A 24 6.37 8.07 -9.64
CA ASP A 24 5.05 8.63 -9.99
C ASP A 24 3.91 7.76 -9.51
N LEU A 25 4.04 6.43 -9.62
CA LEU A 25 3.04 5.52 -9.09
C LEU A 25 2.96 5.58 -7.56
N ALA A 26 4.10 5.65 -6.87
CA ALA A 26 4.14 5.81 -5.41
C ALA A 26 3.51 7.14 -4.98
N ARG A 27 3.83 8.22 -5.69
CA ARG A 27 3.31 9.57 -5.43
C ARG A 27 1.81 9.67 -5.68
N ASP A 28 1.31 9.18 -6.82
CA ASP A 28 -0.12 9.17 -7.12
C ASP A 28 -0.89 8.37 -6.07
N ARG A 29 -0.35 7.25 -5.61
CA ARG A 29 -0.97 6.40 -4.60
C ARG A 29 -0.92 7.03 -3.19
N LEU A 30 0.19 7.67 -2.82
CA LEU A 30 0.31 8.47 -1.59
C LEU A 30 -0.69 9.64 -1.56
N LEU A 31 -0.96 10.24 -2.72
CA LEU A 31 -1.93 11.30 -2.90
C LEU A 31 -3.38 10.78 -3.05
N GLY A 32 -3.62 9.48 -2.84
CA GLY A 32 -4.95 8.88 -2.86
C GLY A 32 -5.56 8.69 -4.26
N ARG A 33 -4.78 8.85 -5.33
CA ARG A 33 -5.23 8.50 -6.69
C ARG A 33 -5.16 6.99 -6.86
N ALA A 34 -6.28 6.32 -6.58
CA ALA A 34 -6.44 4.88 -6.74
C ALA A 34 -6.03 4.48 -8.17
N SER A 35 -4.96 3.68 -8.28
CA SER A 35 -4.61 2.99 -9.51
C SER A 35 -5.34 1.66 -9.48
N GLU A 36 -6.30 1.50 -10.37
CA GLU A 36 -7.29 0.41 -10.41
C GLU A 36 -6.70 -1.00 -10.65
N ASP A 37 -5.40 -1.10 -10.95
CA ASP A 37 -4.85 -2.32 -11.53
C ASP A 37 -4.53 -3.46 -10.55
N THR A 38 -4.62 -3.28 -9.22
CA THR A 38 -4.49 -4.43 -8.28
C THR A 38 -4.86 -4.07 -6.83
N PRO A 39 -6.00 -4.56 -6.30
CA PRO A 39 -6.43 -4.30 -4.92
C PRO A 39 -5.41 -4.72 -3.85
N LEU A 40 -4.72 -5.85 -4.07
CA LEU A 40 -3.67 -6.35 -3.18
C LEU A 40 -2.44 -5.41 -3.12
N LEU A 41 -2.04 -4.84 -4.25
CA LEU A 41 -0.91 -3.89 -4.31
C LEU A 41 -1.27 -2.54 -3.66
N ALA A 42 -2.53 -2.10 -3.78
CA ALA A 42 -3.02 -0.93 -3.07
C ALA A 42 -2.95 -1.15 -1.54
N CYS A 43 -3.40 -2.31 -1.06
CA CYS A 43 -3.32 -2.67 0.35
C CYS A 43 -1.86 -2.73 0.85
N LEU A 44 -0.97 -3.36 0.08
CA LEU A 44 0.47 -3.39 0.41
C LEU A 44 1.06 -1.99 0.52
N THR A 45 0.72 -1.09 -0.42
CA THR A 45 1.22 0.29 -0.41
C THR A 45 0.74 1.05 0.84
N SER A 46 -0.53 0.89 1.22
CA SER A 46 -1.07 1.49 2.45
C SER A 46 -0.39 0.95 3.71
N LEU A 47 -0.11 -0.36 3.75
CA LEU A 47 0.59 -0.99 4.88
C LEU A 47 2.04 -0.51 5.00
N LEU A 48 2.75 -0.32 3.89
CA LEU A 48 4.10 0.24 3.90
C LEU A 48 4.13 1.70 4.39
N GLY A 49 3.15 2.50 3.96
CA GLY A 49 2.99 3.87 4.46
C GLY A 49 2.71 3.91 5.96
N LEU A 50 1.88 2.99 6.46
CA LEU A 50 1.59 2.84 7.89
C LEU A 50 2.80 2.36 8.68
N HIS A 51 3.52 1.34 8.20
CA HIS A 51 4.72 0.84 8.85
C HIS A 51 5.75 1.94 9.05
N HIS A 52 6.00 2.75 8.01
CA HIS A 52 6.93 3.88 8.10
C HIS A 52 6.47 4.97 9.08
N ARG A 53 5.17 5.26 9.14
CA ARG A 53 4.61 6.19 10.14
C ARG A 53 4.81 5.66 11.55
N LEU A 54 4.58 4.35 11.75
CA LEU A 54 4.69 3.69 13.05
C LEU A 54 6.13 3.58 13.57
N GLU A 55 7.12 3.38 12.70
CA GLU A 55 8.54 3.35 13.09
C GLU A 55 9.01 4.66 13.75
N GLY A 56 8.34 5.78 13.48
CA GLY A 56 8.66 7.08 14.06
C GLY A 56 7.74 7.52 15.22
N MET A 57 6.83 6.65 15.69
CA MET A 57 5.84 7.01 16.72
C MET A 57 6.11 6.28 18.05
N ASP A 58 6.29 7.03 19.13
CA ASP A 58 6.43 6.49 20.49
C ASP A 58 5.07 6.03 21.07
N GLU A 59 3.98 6.68 20.66
CA GLU A 59 2.61 6.32 21.06
C GLU A 59 1.65 6.31 19.87
N LEU A 60 0.68 5.40 19.91
CA LEU A 60 -0.29 5.20 18.85
C LEU A 60 -1.53 6.09 19.07
N ASP A 61 -1.67 7.15 18.28
CA ASP A 61 -2.88 7.98 18.28
C ASP A 61 -4.09 7.28 17.64
N ASP A 62 -5.29 7.78 17.96
CA ASP A 62 -6.56 7.17 17.50
C ASP A 62 -6.75 7.25 15.98
N GLN A 63 -6.17 8.27 15.33
CA GLN A 63 -6.23 8.40 13.88
C GLN A 63 -5.39 7.30 13.20
N THR A 64 -4.17 7.10 13.66
CA THR A 64 -3.25 6.07 13.17
C THR A 64 -3.80 4.67 13.46
N ARG A 65 -4.41 4.47 14.63
CA ARG A 65 -5.17 3.23 14.95
C ARG A 65 -6.28 2.98 13.92
N THR A 66 -7.07 4.01 13.59
CA THR A 66 -8.16 3.92 12.61
C THR A 66 -7.63 3.60 11.21
N ASP A 67 -6.55 4.25 10.80
CA ASP A 67 -5.90 4.02 9.51
C ASP A 67 -5.41 2.57 9.39
N ILE A 68 -4.80 2.01 10.45
CA ILE A 68 -4.37 0.61 10.52
C ILE A 68 -5.55 -0.34 10.38
N LEU A 69 -6.62 -0.14 11.15
CA LEU A 69 -7.81 -0.99 11.10
C LEU A 69 -8.44 -0.97 9.70
N SER A 70 -8.45 0.19 9.04
CA SER A 70 -8.91 0.33 7.66
C SER A 70 -8.04 -0.44 6.67
N ALA A 71 -6.71 -0.31 6.76
CA ALA A 71 -5.77 -1.04 5.91
C ALA A 71 -5.89 -2.56 6.07
N VAL A 72 -6.04 -3.06 7.30
CA VAL A 72 -6.23 -4.50 7.59
C VAL A 72 -7.55 -5.02 7.00
N ARG A 73 -8.64 -4.26 7.10
CA ARG A 73 -9.93 -4.62 6.50
C ARG A 73 -9.85 -4.71 4.98
N ASN A 74 -9.20 -3.73 4.35
CA ASN A 74 -9.01 -3.70 2.90
C ASN A 74 -8.14 -4.88 2.43
N LEU A 75 -7.05 -5.20 3.14
CA LEU A 75 -6.22 -6.37 2.84
C LEU A 75 -7.02 -7.67 2.97
N THR A 76 -7.82 -7.79 4.03
CA THR A 76 -8.68 -8.96 4.25
C THR A 76 -9.69 -9.13 3.11
N ALA A 77 -10.30 -8.04 2.65
CA ALA A 77 -11.22 -8.07 1.51
C ALA A 77 -10.51 -8.47 0.21
N ALA A 78 -9.33 -7.91 -0.05
CA ALA A 78 -8.53 -8.23 -1.24
C ALA A 78 -8.08 -9.71 -1.23
N ALA A 79 -7.64 -10.22 -0.08
CA ALA A 79 -7.26 -11.62 0.07
C ALA A 79 -8.45 -12.57 -0.15
N ARG A 80 -9.64 -12.25 0.39
CA ARG A 80 -10.87 -13.02 0.14
C ARG A 80 -11.24 -13.04 -1.34
N ALA A 81 -11.14 -11.90 -2.01
CA ALA A 81 -11.43 -11.80 -3.45
C ALA A 81 -10.45 -12.61 -4.30
N GLU A 82 -9.21 -12.79 -3.85
CA GLU A 82 -8.22 -13.61 -4.55
C GLU A 82 -8.46 -15.11 -4.35
N VAL A 83 -8.83 -15.55 -3.14
CA VAL A 83 -9.16 -16.96 -2.86
C VAL A 83 -10.45 -17.42 -3.54
N ALA A 84 -11.35 -16.49 -3.87
CA ALA A 84 -12.62 -16.79 -4.55
C ALA A 84 -12.51 -16.93 -6.08
N LYS A 85 -11.32 -16.74 -6.66
CA LYS A 85 -11.03 -16.92 -8.09
C LYS A 85 -10.46 -18.31 -8.37
#